data_AF-A0A484Y4G9-F1
#
_entry.id   AF-A0A484Y4G9-F1
#
_cell.length_a   1.000
_cell.length_b   1.000
_cell.length_c   1.000
_cell.angle_alpha   90.00
_cell.angle_beta   90.00
_cell.angle_gamma   90.00
#
_symmetry.space_group_name_H-M   'P 1'
#
loop_
_entity.id
_entity.type
_entity.pdbx_description
1 polymer ?
#
loop_
_entity_poly.entity_id
_entity_poly.type
_entity_poly.pdbx_seq_one_letter_code
_entity_poly.pdbx_strand_id
1 'polypeptide(L)'
;MQNALGAALGEYAKASSELYHTAFTESQNDYRFAKAQMAVLALALAIVLVAVWYGIRHILLNPLSRVISHIRDIAGGDLTKTLTVSGRNEIGELASSVDHMQRSLIDTVANVREGSEAIYTGTSEIATGNNDLSSPHRTAGVRLEETAASMEQLTATVKQNADNARQASKLAESASETAQRGGRVVGWCRENDARHRRQLEENRRYHQRYRRHRLPDQHPGA
;
A
#
# COMPACT_ATOMS: atom_id res chain seq x y z
N MET A 1 -63.08 86.05 91.55
CA MET A 1 -62.16 84.89 91.41
C MET A 1 -62.58 83.88 90.34
N GLN A 2 -63.88 83.65 90.07
CA GLN A 2 -64.33 82.70 89.03
C GLN A 2 -63.89 83.03 87.59
N ASN A 3 -63.76 84.31 87.22
CA ASN A 3 -63.39 84.70 85.85
C ASN A 3 -61.90 84.45 85.49
N ALA A 4 -61.00 84.44 86.46
CA ALA A 4 -59.57 84.26 86.21
C ALA A 4 -59.24 82.79 85.92
N LEU A 5 -59.91 81.85 86.59
CA LEU A 5 -59.74 80.42 86.37
C LEU A 5 -60.25 80.02 84.97
N GLY A 6 -61.39 80.56 84.53
CA GLY A 6 -61.93 80.31 83.20
C GLY A 6 -61.01 80.83 82.08
N ALA A 7 -60.40 82.01 82.27
CA ALA A 7 -59.43 82.55 81.33
C ALA A 7 -58.16 81.68 81.25
N ALA A 8 -57.61 81.27 82.41
CA ALA A 8 -56.43 80.41 82.48
C ALA A 8 -56.68 79.02 81.86
N LEU A 9 -57.85 78.43 82.07
CA LEU A 9 -58.23 77.15 81.45
C LEU A 9 -58.41 77.28 79.93
N GLY A 10 -58.98 78.38 79.45
CA GLY A 10 -59.10 78.65 78.02
C GLY A 10 -57.76 78.87 77.33
N GLU A 11 -56.83 79.54 78.01
CA GLU A 11 -55.46 79.75 77.52
C GLU A 11 -54.66 78.45 77.52
N TYR A 12 -54.78 77.62 78.57
CA TYR A 12 -54.20 76.28 78.62
C TYR A 12 -54.76 75.36 77.52
N ALA A 13 -56.09 75.39 77.29
CA ALA A 13 -56.72 74.61 76.23
C ALA A 13 -56.24 75.02 74.83
N LYS A 14 -56.07 76.33 74.58
CA LYS A 14 -55.51 76.84 73.32
C LYS A 14 -54.05 76.43 73.13
N ALA A 15 -53.20 76.69 74.12
CA ALA A 15 -51.79 76.31 74.07
C ALA A 15 -51.60 74.80 73.88
N SER A 16 -52.45 74.00 74.53
CA SER A 16 -52.47 72.55 74.38
C SER A 16 -52.90 72.13 72.97
N SER A 17 -53.99 72.71 72.43
CA SER A 17 -54.46 72.42 71.07
C SER A 17 -53.44 72.80 69.98
N GLU A 18 -52.73 73.91 70.17
CA GLU A 18 -51.71 74.39 69.25
C GLU A 18 -50.48 73.48 69.24
N LEU A 19 -50.04 73.01 70.42
CA LEU A 19 -49.00 71.99 70.55
C LEU A 19 -49.39 70.66 69.89
N TYR A 20 -50.65 70.24 70.02
CA TYR A 20 -51.12 69.02 69.38
C TYR A 20 -51.07 69.16 67.85
N HIS A 21 -51.49 70.29 67.29
CA HIS A 21 -51.49 70.49 65.85
C HIS A 21 -50.08 70.59 65.26
N THR A 22 -49.15 71.28 65.92
CA THR A 22 -47.75 71.39 65.44
C THR A 22 -47.02 70.04 65.47
N ALA A 23 -47.20 69.26 66.53
CA ALA A 23 -46.60 67.92 66.67
C ALA A 23 -47.06 66.92 65.58
N PHE A 24 -48.33 67.00 65.14
CA PHE A 24 -48.81 66.13 64.06
C PHE A 24 -48.33 66.56 62.67
N THR A 25 -48.19 67.86 62.40
CA THR A 25 -47.68 68.37 61.11
C THR A 25 -46.19 68.10 60.91
N GLU A 26 -45.40 68.14 61.99
CA GLU A 26 -43.96 67.83 61.95
C GLU A 26 -43.72 66.34 61.64
N SER A 27 -44.53 65.45 62.25
CA SER A 27 -44.47 64.00 62.01
C SER A 27 -44.76 63.59 60.56
N GLN A 28 -45.63 64.33 59.83
CA GLN A 28 -45.92 64.00 58.42
C GLN A 28 -44.74 64.29 57.49
N ASN A 29 -44.00 65.36 57.72
CA ASN A 29 -42.84 65.71 56.89
C ASN A 29 -41.67 64.75 57.14
N ASP A 30 -41.42 64.38 58.39
CA ASP A 30 -40.40 63.39 58.75
C ASP A 30 -40.72 62.01 58.18
N TYR A 31 -41.99 61.61 58.22
CA TYR A 31 -42.43 60.34 57.66
C TYR A 31 -42.34 60.30 56.13
N ARG A 32 -42.63 61.41 55.44
CA ARG A 32 -42.44 61.52 53.98
C ARG A 32 -40.96 61.49 53.61
N PHE A 33 -40.10 62.16 54.37
CA PHE A 33 -38.66 62.18 54.15
C PHE A 33 -38.04 60.78 54.36
N ALA A 34 -38.41 60.09 55.45
CA ALA A 34 -37.97 58.73 55.74
C ALA A 34 -38.38 57.73 54.65
N LYS A 35 -39.63 57.80 54.16
CA LYS A 35 -40.08 56.96 53.04
C LYS A 35 -39.34 57.25 51.74
N ALA A 36 -39.08 58.53 51.43
CA ALA A 36 -38.34 58.90 50.23
C ALA A 36 -36.91 58.34 50.27
N GLN A 37 -36.24 58.41 51.41
CA GLN A 37 -34.90 57.84 51.59
C GLN A 37 -34.90 56.31 51.43
N MET A 38 -35.88 55.61 52.02
CA MET A 38 -36.04 54.16 51.83
C MET A 38 -36.31 53.78 50.36
N ALA A 39 -37.14 54.55 49.67
CA ALA A 39 -37.43 54.33 48.25
C ALA A 39 -36.19 54.54 47.37
N VAL A 40 -35.39 55.57 47.65
CA VAL A 40 -34.12 55.83 46.94
C VAL A 40 -33.12 54.69 47.19
N LEU A 41 -32.99 54.20 48.43
CA LEU A 41 -32.12 53.07 48.74
C LEU A 41 -32.58 51.78 48.06
N ALA A 42 -33.88 51.50 48.07
CA ALA A 42 -34.45 50.34 47.37
C ALA A 42 -34.22 50.42 45.86
N LEU A 43 -34.38 51.61 45.26
CA LEU A 43 -34.12 51.83 43.84
C LEU A 43 -32.63 51.68 43.51
N ALA A 44 -31.74 52.24 44.33
CA ALA A 44 -30.30 52.07 44.16
C ALA A 44 -29.89 50.60 44.24
N LEU A 45 -30.41 49.86 45.20
CA LEU A 45 -30.19 48.42 45.33
C LEU A 45 -30.70 47.66 44.09
N ALA A 46 -31.91 47.99 43.61
CA ALA A 46 -32.47 47.38 42.41
C ALA A 46 -31.60 47.64 41.17
N ILE A 47 -31.11 48.86 41.00
CA ILE A 47 -30.20 49.21 39.89
C ILE A 47 -28.90 48.41 39.97
N VAL A 48 -28.30 48.29 41.16
CA VAL A 48 -27.08 47.49 41.36
C VAL A 48 -27.34 46.01 41.03
N LEU A 49 -28.45 45.44 41.48
CA LEU A 49 -28.82 44.06 41.17
C LEU A 49 -28.99 43.83 39.67
N VAL A 50 -29.67 44.74 38.98
CA VAL A 50 -29.84 44.68 37.51
C VAL A 50 -28.50 44.83 36.80
N ALA A 51 -27.65 45.75 37.23
CA ALA A 51 -26.32 45.96 36.66
C ALA A 51 -25.42 44.73 36.83
N VAL A 52 -25.42 44.11 38.02
CA VAL A 52 -24.68 42.87 38.30
C VAL A 52 -25.22 41.72 37.47
N TRP A 53 -26.55 41.53 37.42
CA TRP A 53 -27.18 40.49 36.61
C TRP A 53 -26.84 40.63 35.13
N TYR A 54 -26.91 41.85 34.60
CA TYR A 54 -26.53 42.16 33.22
C TYR A 54 -25.04 41.94 32.98
N GLY A 55 -24.18 42.39 33.90
CA GLY A 55 -22.73 42.22 33.85
C GLY A 55 -22.32 40.75 33.81
N ILE A 56 -22.83 39.91 34.71
CA ILE A 56 -22.56 38.46 34.72
C ILE A 56 -22.98 37.82 33.40
N ARG A 57 -24.17 38.15 32.89
CA ARG A 57 -24.67 37.55 31.65
C ARG A 57 -23.83 37.95 30.44
N HIS A 58 -23.44 39.22 30.35
CA HIS A 58 -22.68 39.71 29.20
C HIS A 58 -21.19 39.37 29.25
N ILE A 59 -20.58 39.38 30.45
CA ILE A 59 -19.13 39.23 30.64
C ILE A 59 -18.75 37.75 30.82
N LEU A 60 -19.60 36.92 31.43
CA LEU A 60 -19.27 35.52 31.72
C LEU A 60 -20.05 34.54 30.84
N LEU A 61 -21.38 34.62 30.83
CA LEU A 61 -22.22 33.59 30.17
C LEU A 61 -22.13 33.62 28.64
N ASN A 62 -22.18 34.80 28.04
CA ASN A 62 -22.11 34.95 26.58
C ASN A 62 -20.79 34.43 25.97
N PRO A 63 -19.60 34.85 26.45
CA PRO A 63 -18.34 34.34 25.89
C PRO A 63 -18.14 32.86 26.20
N LEU A 64 -18.54 32.36 27.38
CA LEU A 64 -18.47 30.93 27.69
C LEU A 64 -19.31 30.10 26.71
N SER A 65 -20.52 30.55 26.38
CA SER A 65 -21.36 29.87 25.39
C SER A 65 -20.73 29.84 24.00
N ARG A 66 -20.00 30.89 23.59
CA ARG A 66 -19.24 30.90 22.33
C ARG A 66 -18.10 29.89 22.34
N VAL A 67 -17.34 29.79 23.42
CA VAL A 67 -16.27 28.80 23.57
C VAL A 67 -16.83 27.38 23.50
N ILE A 68 -17.93 27.09 24.19
CA ILE A 68 -18.59 25.78 24.14
C ILE A 68 -19.08 25.45 22.72
N SER A 69 -19.70 26.41 22.03
CA SER A 69 -20.12 26.21 20.64
C SER A 69 -18.94 25.90 19.74
N HIS A 70 -17.80 26.57 19.95
CA HIS A 70 -16.60 26.37 19.16
C HIS A 70 -15.98 24.98 19.41
N ILE A 71 -15.95 24.52 20.65
CA ILE A 71 -15.55 23.13 20.96
C ILE A 71 -16.47 22.13 20.27
N ARG A 72 -17.78 22.43 20.17
CA ARG A 72 -18.73 21.57 19.45
C ARG A 72 -18.48 21.53 17.94
N ASP A 73 -18.06 22.64 17.35
CA ASP A 73 -17.62 22.70 15.95
C ASP A 73 -16.35 21.83 15.74
N ILE A 74 -15.36 21.97 16.62
CA ILE A 74 -14.13 21.16 16.61
C ILE A 74 -14.47 19.66 16.74
N ALA A 75 -15.36 19.30 17.66
CA ALA A 75 -15.83 17.92 17.82
C ALA A 75 -16.63 17.41 16.61
N GLY A 76 -17.24 18.31 15.85
CA GLY A 76 -17.87 18.02 14.56
C GLY A 76 -16.90 17.89 13.39
N GLY A 77 -15.59 18.13 13.62
CA GLY A 77 -14.55 18.08 12.60
C GLY A 77 -14.36 19.37 11.81
N ASP A 78 -15.09 20.44 12.15
CA ASP A 78 -14.90 21.75 11.53
C ASP A 78 -13.85 22.57 12.30
N LEU A 79 -12.62 22.49 11.82
CA LEU A 79 -11.46 23.21 12.39
C LEU A 79 -11.23 24.56 11.69
N THR A 80 -12.12 25.00 10.79
CA THR A 80 -11.89 26.21 9.97
C THR A 80 -12.30 27.50 10.65
N LYS A 81 -13.17 27.41 11.67
CA LYS A 81 -13.68 28.57 12.39
C LYS A 81 -12.62 29.14 13.34
N THR A 82 -12.63 30.46 13.52
CA THR A 82 -11.73 31.16 14.44
C THR A 82 -12.46 31.62 15.69
N LEU A 83 -11.92 31.32 16.87
CA LEU A 83 -12.45 31.79 18.15
C LEU A 83 -11.93 33.19 18.49
N THR A 84 -12.74 34.22 18.27
CA THR A 84 -12.42 35.59 18.72
C THR A 84 -13.08 35.89 20.06
N VAL A 85 -12.38 35.63 21.15
CA VAL A 85 -12.78 36.05 22.50
C VAL A 85 -11.74 37.02 23.03
N SER A 86 -12.11 38.30 23.12
CA SER A 86 -11.25 39.34 23.67
C SER A 86 -11.52 39.48 25.17
N GLY A 87 -10.55 39.11 26.00
CA GLY A 87 -10.60 39.27 27.45
C GLY A 87 -9.28 38.86 28.09
N ARG A 88 -8.82 39.61 29.10
CA ARG A 88 -7.62 39.25 29.91
C ARG A 88 -8.00 38.44 31.16
N ASN A 89 -9.17 37.82 31.16
CA ASN A 89 -9.69 37.00 32.25
C ASN A 89 -9.52 35.51 31.92
N GLU A 90 -9.93 34.66 32.85
CA GLU A 90 -9.87 33.20 32.77
C GLU A 90 -10.61 32.67 31.53
N ILE A 91 -11.64 33.39 31.04
CA ILE A 91 -12.36 33.02 29.82
C ILE A 91 -11.50 33.26 28.57
N GLY A 92 -10.69 34.32 28.56
CA GLY A 92 -9.71 34.57 27.51
C GLY A 92 -8.58 33.52 27.50
N GLU A 93 -8.11 33.12 28.67
CA GLU A 93 -7.12 32.04 28.81
C GLU A 93 -7.68 30.69 28.34
N LEU A 94 -8.93 30.37 28.71
CA LEU A 94 -9.65 29.20 28.22
C LEU A 94 -9.78 29.24 26.69
N ALA A 95 -10.17 30.37 26.12
CA ALA A 95 -10.27 30.54 24.67
C ALA A 95 -8.92 30.34 23.97
N SER A 96 -7.84 30.87 24.53
CA SER A 96 -6.48 30.66 24.01
C SER A 96 -6.04 29.19 24.08
N SER A 97 -6.39 28.49 25.17
CA SER A 97 -6.10 27.06 25.32
C SER A 97 -6.86 26.22 24.30
N VAL A 98 -8.14 26.56 24.04
CA VAL A 98 -8.95 25.90 23.01
C VAL A 98 -8.42 26.17 21.60
N ASP A 99 -7.99 27.39 21.29
CA ASP A 99 -7.33 27.74 20.01
C ASP A 99 -6.01 26.96 19.83
N HIS A 100 -5.22 26.82 20.90
CA HIS A 100 -4.01 25.99 20.84
C HIS A 100 -4.33 24.52 20.56
N MET A 101 -5.32 23.96 21.25
CA MET A 101 -5.81 22.59 21.02
C MET A 101 -6.29 22.39 19.58
N GLN A 102 -7.04 23.35 19.03
CA GLN A 102 -7.51 23.34 17.64
C GLN A 102 -6.34 23.26 16.66
N ARG A 103 -5.29 24.07 16.86
CA ARG A 103 -4.10 24.06 15.99
C ARG A 103 -3.36 22.74 16.03
N SER A 104 -3.14 22.18 17.23
CA SER A 104 -2.50 20.86 17.37
C SER A 104 -3.31 19.75 16.69
N LEU A 105 -4.64 19.83 16.71
CA LEU A 105 -5.51 18.92 15.97
C LEU A 105 -5.34 19.09 14.45
N ILE A 106 -5.32 20.33 13.95
CA ILE A 106 -5.07 20.62 12.52
C ILE A 106 -3.73 20.02 12.09
N ASP A 107 -2.66 20.26 12.85
CA ASP A 107 -1.32 19.75 12.54
C ASP A 107 -1.29 18.22 12.54
N THR A 108 -1.96 17.58 13.51
CA THR A 108 -2.05 16.12 13.58
C THR A 108 -2.77 15.56 12.36
N VAL A 109 -3.91 16.15 11.97
CA VAL A 109 -4.67 15.73 10.78
C VAL A 109 -3.88 15.95 9.50
N ALA A 110 -3.16 17.08 9.40
CA ALA A 110 -2.29 17.37 8.26
C ALA A 110 -1.17 16.33 8.11
N ASN A 111 -0.49 16.00 9.22
CA ASN A 111 0.56 14.98 9.24
C ASN A 111 0.03 13.59 8.84
N VAL A 112 -1.15 13.21 9.33
CA VAL A 112 -1.81 11.94 8.95
C VAL A 112 -2.16 11.92 7.46
N ARG A 113 -2.66 13.05 6.93
CA ARG A 113 -2.96 13.19 5.50
C ARG A 113 -1.71 13.06 4.64
N GLU A 114 -0.63 13.75 5.00
CA GLU A 114 0.65 13.67 4.30
C GLU A 114 1.22 12.26 4.34
N GLY A 115 1.21 11.61 5.51
CA GLY A 115 1.64 10.21 5.63
C GLY A 115 0.82 9.25 4.77
N SER A 116 -0.50 9.48 4.68
CA SER A 116 -1.38 8.68 3.80
C SER A 116 -1.07 8.89 2.32
N GLU A 117 -0.76 10.12 1.91
CA GLU A 117 -0.39 10.48 0.53
C GLU A 117 0.97 9.86 0.16
N ALA A 118 1.94 9.85 1.08
CA ALA A 118 3.21 9.17 0.92
C ALA A 118 3.03 7.64 0.80
N ILE A 119 2.19 7.03 1.63
CA ILE A 119 1.85 5.60 1.54
C ILE A 119 1.18 5.29 0.19
N TYR A 120 0.23 6.10 -0.24
CA TYR A 120 -0.46 5.91 -1.51
C TYR A 120 0.53 5.93 -2.68
N THR A 121 1.43 6.91 -2.69
CA THR A 121 2.48 7.05 -3.71
C THR A 121 3.41 5.82 -3.69
N GLY A 122 3.93 5.45 -2.52
CA GLY A 122 4.82 4.29 -2.40
C GLY A 122 4.14 2.97 -2.77
N THR A 123 2.85 2.81 -2.46
CA THR A 123 2.08 1.61 -2.85
C THR A 123 1.87 1.56 -4.37
N SER A 124 1.63 2.71 -5.00
CA SER A 124 1.53 2.82 -6.46
C SER A 124 2.86 2.49 -7.15
N GLU A 125 3.98 2.96 -6.60
CA GLU A 125 5.32 2.60 -7.06
C GLU A 125 5.59 1.10 -6.92
N ILE A 126 5.25 0.50 -5.77
CA ILE A 126 5.36 -0.96 -5.55
C ILE A 126 4.51 -1.73 -6.57
N ALA A 127 3.26 -1.33 -6.79
CA ALA A 127 2.38 -1.99 -7.75
C ALA A 127 2.95 -1.94 -9.18
N THR A 128 3.50 -0.80 -9.56
CA THR A 128 4.18 -0.61 -10.85
C THR A 128 5.42 -1.49 -10.94
N GLY A 129 6.28 -1.46 -9.92
CA GLY A 129 7.48 -2.30 -9.85
C GLY A 129 7.17 -3.80 -9.86
N ASN A 130 6.08 -4.23 -9.24
CA ASN A 130 5.66 -5.64 -9.25
C ASN A 130 5.19 -6.10 -10.64
N ASN A 131 4.47 -5.24 -11.39
CA ASN A 131 4.12 -5.52 -12.78
C ASN A 131 5.39 -5.62 -13.65
N ASP A 132 6.35 -4.71 -13.45
CA ASP A 132 7.62 -4.75 -14.18
C ASP A 132 8.46 -5.98 -13.84
N LEU A 133 8.55 -6.38 -12.56
CA LEU A 133 9.25 -7.60 -12.12
C LEU A 133 8.62 -8.89 -12.68
N SER A 134 7.29 -8.92 -12.82
CA SER A 134 6.60 -10.10 -13.35
C SER A 134 6.95 -10.40 -14.82
N SER A 135 7.33 -9.38 -15.60
CA SER A 135 7.59 -9.50 -17.05
C SER A 135 8.90 -10.24 -17.38
N PRO A 136 10.07 -9.90 -16.78
CA PRO A 136 11.31 -10.67 -16.92
C PRO A 136 11.18 -12.11 -16.43
N HIS A 137 10.44 -12.36 -15.34
CA HIS A 137 10.23 -13.72 -14.82
C HIS A 137 9.41 -14.59 -15.76
N ARG A 138 8.37 -14.03 -16.41
CA ARG A 138 7.62 -14.74 -17.45
C ARG A 138 8.52 -15.16 -18.62
N THR A 139 9.45 -14.29 -19.01
CA THR A 139 10.37 -14.53 -20.12
C THR A 139 11.45 -15.57 -19.76
N ALA A 140 11.88 -15.63 -18.50
CA ALA A 140 12.81 -16.65 -18.00
C ALA A 140 12.19 -18.06 -18.02
N GLY A 141 10.90 -18.19 -17.68
CA GLY A 141 10.17 -19.45 -17.77
C GLY A 141 10.08 -19.98 -19.21
N VAL A 142 9.72 -19.12 -20.16
CA VAL A 142 9.65 -19.48 -21.60
C VAL A 142 11.01 -19.91 -22.13
N ARG A 143 12.10 -19.22 -21.74
CA ARG A 143 13.45 -19.61 -22.18
C ARG A 143 13.91 -20.94 -21.60
N LEU A 144 13.43 -21.32 -20.41
CA LEU A 144 13.70 -22.65 -19.83
C LEU A 144 12.92 -23.74 -20.56
N GLU A 145 11.68 -23.49 -20.95
CA GLU A 145 10.90 -24.41 -21.80
C GLU A 145 11.56 -24.61 -23.18
N GLU A 146 11.98 -23.54 -23.85
CA GLU A 146 12.72 -23.63 -25.11
C GLU A 146 14.05 -24.39 -24.96
N THR A 147 14.75 -24.19 -23.84
CA THR A 147 15.99 -24.92 -23.54
C THR A 147 15.71 -26.41 -23.30
N ALA A 148 14.65 -26.75 -22.57
CA ALA A 148 14.25 -28.13 -22.33
C ALA A 148 13.82 -28.83 -23.64
N ALA A 149 13.02 -28.18 -24.47
CA ALA A 149 12.63 -28.68 -25.79
C ALA A 149 13.85 -28.86 -26.71
N SER A 150 14.80 -27.91 -26.69
CA SER A 150 16.06 -28.02 -27.42
C SER A 150 16.90 -29.20 -26.93
N MET A 151 16.93 -29.44 -25.61
CA MET A 151 17.60 -30.61 -25.02
C MET A 151 16.93 -31.93 -25.41
N GLU A 152 15.60 -31.99 -25.50
CA GLU A 152 14.87 -33.17 -26.02
C GLU A 152 15.21 -33.43 -27.49
N GLN A 153 15.22 -32.39 -28.32
CA GLN A 153 15.54 -32.51 -29.75
C GLN A 153 17.00 -32.91 -29.98
N LEU A 154 17.93 -32.37 -29.18
CA LEU A 154 19.33 -32.79 -29.17
C LEU A 154 19.47 -34.26 -28.75
N THR A 155 18.76 -34.70 -27.70
CA THR A 155 18.79 -36.08 -27.22
C THR A 155 18.27 -37.06 -28.29
N ALA A 156 17.18 -36.68 -28.97
CA ALA A 156 16.66 -37.45 -30.10
C ALA A 156 17.68 -37.57 -31.24
N THR A 157 18.35 -36.47 -31.58
CA THR A 157 19.38 -36.45 -32.64
C THR A 157 20.60 -37.29 -32.25
N VAL A 158 21.04 -37.21 -31.00
CA VAL A 158 22.16 -38.03 -30.48
C VAL A 158 21.79 -39.51 -30.51
N LYS A 159 20.57 -39.88 -30.12
CA LYS A 159 20.07 -41.25 -30.21
C LYS A 159 20.05 -41.76 -31.65
N GLN A 160 19.53 -40.94 -32.58
CA GLN A 160 19.52 -41.26 -34.00
C GLN A 160 20.94 -41.44 -34.56
N ASN A 161 21.89 -40.58 -34.17
CA ASN A 161 23.29 -40.71 -34.58
C ASN A 161 23.94 -41.99 -34.03
N ALA A 162 23.64 -42.37 -32.78
CA ALA A 162 24.11 -43.62 -32.21
C ALA A 162 23.56 -44.84 -32.96
N ASP A 163 22.27 -44.84 -33.30
CA ASP A 163 21.65 -45.91 -34.09
C ASP A 163 22.23 -45.99 -35.51
N ASN A 164 22.43 -44.84 -36.17
CA ASN A 164 23.08 -44.76 -37.48
C ASN A 164 24.51 -45.32 -37.44
N ALA A 165 25.31 -44.93 -36.44
CA ALA A 165 26.66 -45.46 -36.26
C ALA A 165 26.66 -46.98 -36.05
N ARG A 166 25.67 -47.49 -35.29
CA ARG A 166 25.50 -48.92 -35.05
C ARG A 166 25.10 -49.68 -36.32
N GLN A 167 24.21 -49.11 -37.14
CA GLN A 167 23.84 -49.67 -38.44
C GLN A 167 25.02 -49.66 -39.41
N ALA A 168 25.77 -48.56 -39.50
CA ALA A 168 26.96 -48.45 -40.34
C ALA A 168 28.03 -49.47 -39.95
N SER A 169 28.24 -49.68 -38.64
CA SER A 169 29.16 -50.72 -38.13
C SER A 169 28.74 -52.12 -38.57
N LYS A 170 27.46 -52.47 -38.43
CA LYS A 170 26.93 -53.77 -38.92
C LYS A 170 27.09 -53.94 -40.43
N LEU A 171 26.85 -52.87 -41.20
CA LEU A 171 27.02 -52.91 -42.65
C LEU A 171 28.48 -53.12 -43.04
N ALA A 172 29.42 -52.44 -42.36
CA ALA A 172 30.85 -52.61 -42.56
C ALA A 172 31.31 -54.04 -42.18
N GLU A 173 30.78 -54.61 -41.11
CA GLU A 173 31.02 -56.00 -40.71
C GLU A 173 30.55 -56.99 -41.79
N SER A 174 29.32 -56.83 -42.29
CA SER A 174 28.78 -57.67 -43.37
C SER A 174 29.55 -57.54 -44.68
N ALA A 175 29.99 -56.32 -45.02
CA ALA A 175 30.83 -56.07 -46.18
C ALA A 175 32.21 -56.73 -46.04
N SER A 176 32.82 -56.66 -44.85
CA SER A 176 34.07 -57.33 -44.51
C SER A 176 33.95 -58.84 -44.62
N GLU A 177 32.89 -59.44 -44.08
CA GLU A 177 32.61 -60.88 -44.20
C GLU A 177 32.44 -61.31 -45.67
N THR A 178 31.74 -60.50 -46.46
CA THR A 178 31.55 -60.76 -47.89
C THR A 178 32.86 -60.64 -48.66
N ALA A 179 33.70 -59.65 -48.36
CA ALA A 179 35.04 -59.52 -48.91
C ALA A 179 35.94 -60.71 -48.53
N GLN A 180 35.86 -61.20 -47.29
CA GLN A 180 36.58 -62.41 -46.87
C GLN A 180 36.12 -63.66 -47.63
N ARG A 181 34.80 -63.84 -47.81
CA ARG A 181 34.23 -64.91 -48.64
C ARG A 181 34.71 -64.82 -50.09
N GLY A 182 34.67 -63.63 -50.68
CA GLY A 182 35.20 -63.37 -52.03
C GLY A 182 36.68 -63.70 -52.13
N GLY A 183 37.48 -63.30 -51.14
CA GLY A 183 38.91 -63.64 -51.04
C GLY A 183 39.17 -65.15 -51.03
N ARG A 184 38.36 -65.93 -50.31
CA ARG A 184 38.44 -67.40 -50.33
C ARG A 184 38.14 -67.99 -51.70
N VAL A 185 37.14 -67.46 -52.41
CA VAL A 185 36.78 -67.93 -53.77
C VAL A 185 37.88 -67.60 -54.78
N VAL A 186 38.45 -66.39 -54.73
CA VAL A 186 39.58 -66.01 -55.58
C VAL A 186 40.80 -66.89 -55.29
N GLY A 187 41.08 -67.15 -54.00
CA GLY A 187 42.13 -68.09 -53.59
C GLY A 187 41.90 -69.50 -54.15
N TRP A 188 40.67 -70.03 -54.01
CA TRP A 188 40.28 -71.32 -54.58
C TRP A 188 40.46 -71.36 -56.10
N CYS A 189 40.05 -70.30 -56.80
CA CYS A 189 40.19 -70.20 -58.26
C CYS A 189 41.66 -70.17 -58.68
N ARG A 190 42.54 -69.45 -57.97
CA ARG A 190 43.99 -69.44 -58.23
C ARG A 190 44.64 -70.81 -58.02
N GLU A 191 44.27 -71.50 -56.96
CA GLU A 191 44.73 -72.88 -56.67
C GLU A 191 44.26 -73.85 -57.76
N ASN A 192 43.02 -73.70 -58.23
CA ASN A 192 42.43 -74.54 -59.28
C ASN A 192 43.08 -74.27 -60.64
N ASP A 193 43.29 -73.00 -61.00
CA ASP A 193 44.00 -72.62 -62.22
C ASP A 193 45.45 -73.13 -62.22
N ALA A 194 46.15 -73.02 -61.08
CA ALA A 194 47.49 -73.59 -60.92
C ALA A 194 47.49 -75.13 -61.06
N ARG A 195 46.48 -75.83 -60.53
CA ARG A 195 46.30 -77.27 -60.73
C ARG A 195 46.07 -77.62 -62.18
N HIS A 196 45.17 -76.91 -62.86
CA HIS A 196 44.86 -77.15 -64.26
C HIS A 196 46.07 -76.92 -65.18
N ARG A 197 46.86 -75.85 -64.94
CA ARG A 197 48.12 -75.62 -65.66
C ARG A 197 49.12 -76.77 -65.47
N ARG A 198 49.31 -77.28 -64.25
CA ARG A 198 50.19 -78.44 -64.00
C ARG A 198 49.70 -79.68 -64.76
N GLN A 199 48.38 -79.91 -64.77
CA GLN A 199 47.76 -81.02 -65.48
C GLN A 199 47.95 -80.93 -67.00
N LEU A 200 47.88 -79.72 -67.57
CA LEU A 200 48.18 -79.47 -68.98
C LEU A 200 49.66 -79.70 -69.33
N GLU A 201 50.59 -79.30 -68.45
CA GLU A 201 52.02 -79.58 -68.63
C GLU A 201 52.32 -81.07 -68.55
N GLU A 202 51.70 -81.80 -67.63
CA GLU A 202 51.79 -83.26 -67.53
C GLU A 202 51.25 -83.94 -68.79
N ASN A 203 50.08 -83.50 -69.28
CA ASN A 203 49.48 -84.03 -70.50
C ASN A 203 50.33 -83.74 -71.75
N ARG A 204 50.94 -82.54 -71.85
CA ARG A 204 51.92 -82.23 -72.91
C ARG A 204 53.16 -83.12 -72.85
N ARG A 205 53.68 -83.41 -71.64
CA ARG A 205 54.81 -84.34 -71.47
C ARG A 205 54.42 -85.77 -71.87
N TYR A 206 53.20 -86.19 -71.57
CA TYR A 206 52.65 -87.48 -72.00
C TYR A 206 52.60 -87.60 -73.53
N HIS A 207 52.04 -86.58 -74.21
CA HIS A 207 51.97 -86.53 -75.66
C HIS A 207 53.36 -86.42 -76.34
N GLN A 208 54.32 -85.70 -75.76
CA GLN A 208 55.70 -85.66 -76.28
C GLN A 208 56.42 -87.01 -76.18
N ARG A 209 56.18 -87.81 -75.12
CA ARG A 209 56.69 -89.20 -75.03
C ARG A 209 56.07 -90.11 -76.08
N TYR A 210 54.76 -90.01 -76.30
CA TYR A 210 54.06 -90.80 -77.33
C TYR A 210 54.54 -90.47 -78.76
N ARG A 211 54.85 -89.20 -79.04
CA ARG A 211 55.35 -88.78 -80.37
C ARG A 211 56.77 -89.28 -80.69
N ARG A 212 57.58 -89.66 -79.69
CA ARG A 212 58.91 -90.25 -79.90
C ARG A 212 58.89 -91.75 -80.26
N HIS A 213 57.74 -92.42 -80.22
CA HIS A 213 57.64 -93.88 -80.45
C HIS A 213 56.88 -94.31 -81.72
N ARG A 214 56.64 -93.41 -82.68
CA ARG A 214 56.04 -93.77 -83.98
C ARG A 214 56.69 -93.00 -85.12
N LEU A 215 57.51 -93.68 -85.93
CA LEU A 215 57.42 -93.72 -87.41
C LEU A 215 58.50 -94.70 -87.96
N PRO A 216 58.09 -95.74 -88.71
CA PRO A 216 58.98 -96.73 -89.32
C PRO A 216 59.27 -96.49 -90.81
N ASP A 217 60.27 -97.25 -91.24
CA ASP A 217 60.87 -97.57 -92.54
C ASP A 217 59.91 -97.78 -93.75
N GLN A 218 60.25 -97.21 -94.93
CA GLN A 218 60.47 -97.87 -96.24
C GLN A 218 60.16 -97.00 -97.51
N HIS A 219 61.15 -97.07 -98.42
CA HIS A 219 61.31 -96.68 -99.84
C HIS A 219 60.29 -97.33 -100.84
N PRO A 220 60.44 -97.26 -102.19
CA PRO A 220 60.78 -96.16 -103.12
C PRO A 220 59.86 -96.16 -104.39
N GLY A 221 60.03 -95.21 -105.31
CA GLY A 221 59.64 -95.40 -106.72
C GLY A 221 59.43 -94.14 -107.56
N ALA A 222 60.20 -94.07 -108.66
CA ALA A 222 60.18 -93.14 -109.81
C ALA A 222 60.77 -91.73 -109.63
#